data_AF-A0AA90VHE4-F1
#
_entry.id   AF-A0AA90VHE4-F1
#
_cell.length_a   1.000
_cell.length_b   1.000
_cell.length_c   1.000
_cell.angle_alpha   90.00
_cell.angle_beta   90.00
_cell.angle_gamma   90.00
#
_symmetry.space_group_name_H-M   'P 1'
#
loop_
_entity.id
_entity.type
_entity.pdbx_description
1 polymer ?
#
loop_
_entity_poly.entity_id
_entity_poly.type
_entity_poly.pdbx_seq_one_letter_code
_entity_poly.pdbx_strand_id
1 'polypeptide(L)'
;MAENAYVFYHPQYGGLRLVNIDGGLFFCLEDLVAITDIGRDTLFPVLADTEGKVVEMYVEVHTKKVPKDFTHRLFFGAFFGNADKVVQKSRIAWRNMIFVDSQVVRDMTIGCSKDPERKLFYKWVKDYIQPVMEDEDRCWRHECVMMKRICYDPLEKPIDIRYAADGLYINDTRIN
;
A
#
# COMPACT_ATOMS: atom_id res chain seq x y z
N MET A 1 1.42 7.48 18.88
CA MET A 1 1.52 6.09 18.40
C MET A 1 2.63 6.05 17.37
N ALA A 2 3.40 4.96 17.29
CA ALA A 2 4.54 4.88 16.39
C ALA A 2 4.07 4.81 14.93
N GLU A 3 4.67 5.63 14.06
CA GLU A 3 4.48 5.59 12.60
C GLU A 3 5.24 4.38 12.05
N ASN A 4 4.53 3.29 11.82
CA ASN A 4 5.14 2.02 11.44
C ASN A 4 4.67 1.59 10.06
N ALA A 5 5.57 0.97 9.31
CA ALA A 5 5.24 0.30 8.06
C ALA A 5 5.39 -1.21 8.21
N TYR A 6 4.60 -1.95 7.45
CA TYR A 6 4.53 -3.41 7.52
C TYR A 6 4.52 -4.00 6.12
N VAL A 7 5.13 -5.18 5.97
CA VAL A 7 4.98 -6.03 4.77
C VAL A 7 4.35 -7.35 5.18
N PHE A 8 3.22 -7.66 4.56
CA PHE A 8 2.59 -8.96 4.62
C PHE A 8 2.85 -9.72 3.32
N TYR A 9 3.02 -11.03 3.43
CA TYR A 9 3.21 -11.91 2.28
C TYR A 9 2.19 -13.02 2.30
N HIS A 10 1.52 -13.25 1.16
CA HIS A 10 0.67 -14.40 0.94
C HIS A 10 1.24 -15.26 -0.20
N PRO A 11 1.29 -16.60 -0.08
CA PRO A 11 1.83 -17.46 -1.13
C PRO A 11 1.18 -17.28 -2.51
N GLN A 12 -0.12 -16.95 -2.54
CA GLN A 12 -0.87 -16.74 -3.79
C GLN A 12 -0.86 -15.29 -4.27
N TYR A 13 -0.82 -14.31 -3.35
CA TYR A 13 -1.03 -12.89 -3.70
C TYR A 13 0.28 -12.09 -3.73
N GLY A 14 1.36 -12.61 -3.14
CA GLY A 14 2.61 -11.88 -3.01
C GLY A 14 2.59 -10.89 -1.85
N GLY A 15 3.35 -9.80 -1.99
CA GLY A 15 3.57 -8.80 -0.95
C GLY A 15 2.48 -7.72 -0.92
N LEU A 16 2.09 -7.29 0.28
CA LEU A 16 1.21 -6.15 0.51
C LEU A 16 1.85 -5.24 1.57
N ARG A 17 2.05 -3.96 1.21
CA ARG A 17 2.60 -2.94 2.11
C ARG A 17 1.49 -2.18 2.81
N LEU A 18 1.67 -1.97 4.10
CA LEU A 18 0.77 -1.20 4.94
C LEU A 18 1.54 -0.16 5.73
N VAL A 19 0.83 0.89 6.12
CA VAL A 19 1.28 1.94 7.02
C VAL A 19 0.25 2.10 8.13
N ASN A 20 0.72 2.13 9.38
CA ASN A 20 -0.07 2.59 10.52
C ASN A 20 0.42 3.98 10.91
N ILE A 21 -0.45 4.98 10.75
CA ILE A 21 -0.16 6.39 11.04
C ILE A 21 -1.40 7.05 11.63
N ASP A 22 -1.21 7.83 12.70
CA ASP A 22 -2.28 8.52 13.44
C ASP A 22 -3.46 7.62 13.86
N GLY A 23 -3.18 6.34 14.14
CA GLY A 23 -4.18 5.34 14.50
C GLY A 23 -5.01 4.82 13.31
N GLY A 24 -4.68 5.21 12.08
CA GLY A 24 -5.27 4.69 10.85
C GLY A 24 -4.37 3.65 10.17
N LEU A 25 -4.97 2.57 9.68
CA LEU A 25 -4.31 1.54 8.88
C LEU A 25 -4.57 1.79 7.39
N PHE A 26 -3.50 1.97 6.63
CA PHE A 26 -3.54 2.27 5.20
C PHE A 26 -2.77 1.23 4.39
N PHE A 27 -3.27 0.90 3.21
CA PHE A 27 -2.81 -0.15 2.32
C PHE A 27 -2.27 0.46 1.03
N CYS A 28 -1.13 -0.03 0.54
CA CYS A 28 -0.52 0.50 -0.68
C CYS A 28 -1.39 0.20 -1.91
N LEU A 29 -1.83 1.25 -2.62
CA LEU A 29 -2.73 1.09 -3.76
C LEU A 29 -2.08 0.35 -4.94
N GLU A 30 -0.79 0.58 -5.21
CA GLU A 30 -0.07 -0.14 -6.28
C GLU A 30 -0.07 -1.66 -6.04
N ASP A 31 0.10 -2.08 -4.78
CA ASP A 31 0.07 -3.49 -4.40
C ASP A 31 -1.34 -4.07 -4.57
N LEU A 32 -2.36 -3.34 -4.12
CA LEU A 32 -3.76 -3.74 -4.30
C LEU A 32 -4.12 -3.91 -5.77
N VAL A 33 -3.68 -2.99 -6.62
CA VAL A 33 -3.93 -3.05 -8.08
C VAL A 33 -3.24 -4.25 -8.70
N ALA A 34 -1.98 -4.49 -8.35
CA ALA A 34 -1.23 -5.65 -8.84
C ALA A 34 -1.83 -6.99 -8.36
N ILE A 35 -2.28 -7.06 -7.11
CA ILE A 35 -2.85 -8.29 -6.52
C ILE A 35 -4.23 -8.61 -7.10
N THR A 36 -5.07 -7.59 -7.24
CA THR A 36 -6.47 -7.78 -7.66
C THR A 36 -6.63 -7.76 -9.17
N ASP A 37 -5.60 -7.36 -9.92
CA ASP A 37 -5.64 -7.13 -11.37
C ASP A 37 -6.83 -6.23 -11.75
N ILE A 38 -7.09 -5.19 -10.95
CA ILE A 38 -8.18 -4.25 -11.20
C ILE A 38 -7.75 -3.21 -12.23
N GLY A 39 -8.41 -3.20 -13.39
CA GLY A 39 -8.16 -2.22 -14.43
C GLY A 39 -8.69 -0.83 -14.06
N ARG A 40 -8.11 0.22 -14.67
CA ARG A 40 -8.51 1.62 -14.45
C ARG A 40 -10.00 1.89 -14.62
N ASP A 41 -10.65 1.19 -15.54
CA ASP A 41 -12.06 1.40 -15.88
C ASP A 41 -12.98 0.98 -14.73
N THR A 42 -12.53 0.04 -13.90
CA THR A 42 -13.22 -0.37 -12.68
C THR A 42 -12.71 0.41 -11.48
N LEU A 43 -11.41 0.68 -11.40
CA LEU A 43 -10.82 1.38 -10.27
C LEU A 43 -11.30 2.83 -10.15
N PHE A 44 -11.40 3.57 -11.26
CA PHE A 44 -11.77 4.99 -11.20
C PHE A 44 -13.17 5.21 -10.61
N PRO A 45 -14.24 4.52 -11.05
CA PRO A 45 -15.55 4.60 -10.39
C PRO A 45 -15.51 4.22 -8.92
N VAL A 46 -14.75 3.18 -8.53
CA VAL A 46 -14.61 2.79 -7.12
C VAL A 46 -14.01 3.92 -6.29
N LEU A 47 -12.96 4.57 -6.78
CA LEU A 47 -12.33 5.70 -6.08
C LEU A 47 -13.23 6.94 -6.04
N ALA A 48 -14.11 7.12 -7.02
CA ALA A 48 -15.06 8.23 -7.06
C ALA A 48 -16.26 8.01 -6.11
N ASP A 49 -16.71 6.77 -5.95
CA ASP A 49 -17.91 6.43 -5.19
C ASP A 49 -17.62 6.05 -3.73
N THR A 50 -16.38 5.65 -3.42
CA THR A 50 -16.01 5.23 -2.05
C THR A 50 -16.07 6.39 -1.07
N GLU A 51 -16.59 6.13 0.13
CA GLU A 51 -16.46 7.02 1.28
C GLU A 51 -15.12 6.86 2.02
N GLY A 52 -14.30 5.88 1.59
CA GLY A 52 -12.98 5.63 2.14
C GLY A 52 -11.95 6.69 1.74
N LYS A 53 -10.82 6.70 2.44
CA LYS A 53 -9.74 7.66 2.24
C LYS A 53 -8.75 7.16 1.20
N VAL A 54 -8.40 8.04 0.27
CA VAL A 54 -7.23 7.94 -0.60
C VAL A 54 -6.24 9.00 -0.16
N VAL A 55 -4.99 8.62 0.09
CA VAL A 55 -3.97 9.52 0.63
C VAL A 55 -2.64 9.31 -0.07
N GLU A 56 -1.87 10.37 -0.19
CA GLU A 56 -0.46 10.29 -0.58
C GLU A 56 0.41 10.38 0.67
N MET A 57 1.39 9.51 0.79
CA MET A 57 2.39 9.53 1.86
C MET A 57 3.80 9.53 1.29
N TYR A 58 4.67 10.30 1.90
CA TYR A 58 6.10 10.29 1.61
C TYR A 58 6.78 9.24 2.48
N VAL A 59 7.46 8.27 1.85
CA VAL A 59 8.13 7.18 2.57
C VAL A 59 9.64 7.26 2.36
N GLU A 60 10.42 7.20 3.45
CA GLU A 60 11.87 7.06 3.43
C GLU A 60 12.35 5.78 4.12
N VAL A 61 13.31 5.11 3.49
CA VAL A 61 14.03 3.97 4.08
C VAL A 61 15.54 4.15 3.97
N HIS A 62 16.27 3.50 4.87
CA HIS A 62 17.70 3.32 4.76
C HIS A 62 18.05 2.21 3.75
N THR A 63 19.03 2.45 2.89
CA THR A 63 19.47 1.49 1.85
C THR A 63 20.63 0.59 2.32
N LYS A 64 20.71 0.33 3.62
CA LYS A 64 21.74 -0.54 4.20
C LYS A 64 21.44 -2.00 3.83
N LYS A 65 22.50 -2.80 3.62
CA LYS A 65 22.33 -4.25 3.45
C LYS A 65 21.70 -4.84 4.71
N VAL A 66 20.69 -5.68 4.51
CA VAL A 66 20.06 -6.49 5.56
C VAL A 66 20.38 -7.97 5.34
N PRO A 67 20.38 -8.80 6.39
CA PRO A 67 20.47 -10.24 6.22
C PRO A 67 19.33 -10.77 5.33
N LYS A 68 19.57 -11.87 4.62
CA LYS A 68 18.61 -12.46 3.67
C LYS A 68 17.25 -12.73 4.31
N ASP A 69 17.24 -13.18 5.56
CA ASP A 69 16.02 -13.51 6.30
C ASP A 69 15.11 -12.30 6.54
N PHE A 70 15.62 -11.07 6.40
CA PHE A 70 14.82 -9.84 6.56
C PHE A 70 14.45 -9.18 5.23
N THR A 71 14.86 -9.75 4.09
CA THR A 71 14.61 -9.13 2.77
C THR A 71 13.12 -9.02 2.45
N HIS A 72 12.30 -9.95 2.92
CA HIS A 72 10.84 -9.92 2.78
C HIS A 72 10.17 -8.78 3.58
N ARG A 73 10.91 -8.12 4.48
CA ARG A 73 10.44 -6.99 5.30
C ARG A 73 10.99 -5.65 4.80
N LEU A 74 11.54 -5.60 3.59
CA LEU A 74 11.98 -4.35 2.98
C LEU A 74 10.79 -3.65 2.30
N PHE A 75 10.55 -2.40 2.65
CA PHE A 75 9.45 -1.60 2.07
C PHE A 75 9.62 -1.33 0.56
N PHE A 76 10.85 -1.08 0.12
CA PHE A 76 11.25 -1.03 -1.29
C PHE A 76 12.03 -2.30 -1.67
N GLY A 77 11.50 -3.47 -1.28
CA GLY A 77 12.06 -4.75 -1.70
C GLY A 77 11.93 -4.95 -3.21
N ALA A 78 12.91 -5.58 -3.85
CA ALA A 78 12.93 -5.78 -5.31
C ALA A 78 11.77 -6.64 -5.85
N PHE A 79 11.03 -7.33 -4.97
CA PHE A 79 9.85 -8.10 -5.31
C PHE A 79 8.59 -7.24 -5.46
N PHE A 80 8.61 -6.01 -4.96
CA PHE A 80 7.65 -4.99 -5.35
C PHE A 80 8.12 -4.37 -6.67
N GLY A 81 7.27 -4.43 -7.69
CA GLY A 81 7.54 -3.74 -8.96
C GLY A 81 7.78 -2.23 -8.75
N ASN A 82 8.21 -1.52 -9.79
CA ASN A 82 8.45 -0.08 -9.77
C ASN A 82 9.67 0.40 -8.94
N ALA A 83 10.72 -0.42 -8.82
CA ALA A 83 11.98 0.00 -8.17
C ALA A 83 12.63 1.22 -8.85
N ASP A 84 12.38 1.40 -10.15
CA ASP A 84 12.82 2.53 -10.97
C ASP A 84 12.17 3.87 -10.56
N LYS A 85 10.99 3.84 -9.93
CA LYS A 85 10.30 5.05 -9.43
C LYS A 85 10.82 5.51 -8.07
N VAL A 86 11.72 4.74 -7.43
CA VAL A 86 12.29 5.08 -6.13
C VAL A 86 13.49 6.01 -6.31
N VAL A 87 13.45 7.18 -5.68
CA VAL A 87 14.59 8.09 -5.69
C VAL A 87 15.61 7.61 -4.67
N GLN A 88 16.84 7.37 -5.10
CA GLN A 88 17.92 6.93 -4.22
C GLN A 88 19.06 7.93 -4.21
N LYS A 89 19.47 8.37 -3.01
CA LYS A 89 20.66 9.19 -2.81
C LYS A 89 21.43 8.71 -1.59
N SER A 90 22.67 8.30 -1.82
CA SER A 90 23.57 7.80 -0.77
C SER A 90 22.92 6.64 0.01
N ARG A 91 22.64 6.82 1.31
CA ARG A 91 22.12 5.79 2.23
C ARG A 91 20.61 5.83 2.43
N ILE A 92 19.88 6.58 1.61
CA ILE A 92 18.43 6.79 1.73
C ILE A 92 17.78 6.57 0.38
N ALA A 93 16.64 5.90 0.40
CA ALA A 93 15.70 5.77 -0.71
C ALA A 93 14.34 6.30 -0.28
N TRP A 94 13.64 6.98 -1.17
CA TRP A 94 12.34 7.57 -0.88
C TRP A 94 11.42 7.67 -2.08
N ARG A 95 10.12 7.77 -1.81
CA ARG A 95 9.08 7.95 -2.82
C ARG A 95 7.78 8.47 -2.19
N ASN A 96 7.03 9.30 -2.92
CA ASN A 96 5.61 9.53 -2.65
C ASN A 96 4.79 8.36 -3.18
N MET A 97 3.88 7.84 -2.37
CA MET A 97 3.08 6.67 -2.70
C MET A 97 1.64 6.87 -2.28
N ILE A 98 0.72 6.25 -3.04
CA ILE A 98 -0.71 6.30 -2.74
C ILE A 98 -1.09 5.13 -1.86
N PHE A 99 -1.80 5.44 -0.78
CA PHE A 99 -2.40 4.47 0.11
C PHE A 99 -3.89 4.71 0.26
N VAL A 100 -4.59 3.66 0.65
CA VAL A 100 -6.04 3.71 0.86
C VAL A 100 -6.40 3.02 2.17
N ASP A 101 -7.49 3.43 2.80
CA ASP A 101 -7.96 2.76 4.02
C ASP A 101 -8.68 1.42 3.73
N SER A 102 -9.08 0.73 4.79
CA SER A 102 -9.78 -0.56 4.67
C SER A 102 -11.15 -0.46 3.99
N GLN A 103 -11.80 0.70 4.00
CA GLN A 103 -13.09 0.89 3.33
C GLN A 103 -12.89 0.85 1.81
N VAL A 104 -11.88 1.54 1.29
CA VAL A 104 -11.54 1.45 -0.15
C VAL A 104 -11.12 0.03 -0.53
N VAL A 105 -10.34 -0.68 0.29
CA VAL A 105 -9.97 -2.09 0.03
C VAL A 105 -11.23 -2.96 -0.11
N ARG A 106 -12.21 -2.77 0.77
CA ARG A 106 -13.50 -3.47 0.70
C ARG A 106 -14.24 -3.13 -0.60
N ASP A 107 -14.31 -1.87 -0.96
CA ASP A 107 -15.04 -1.41 -2.14
C ASP A 107 -14.41 -1.93 -3.44
N MET A 108 -13.07 -1.95 -3.52
CA MET A 108 -12.30 -2.52 -4.63
C MET A 108 -12.46 -4.04 -4.79
N THR A 109 -12.73 -4.75 -3.70
CA THR A 109 -12.69 -6.22 -3.69
C THR A 109 -14.09 -6.82 -3.70
N ILE A 110 -14.92 -6.52 -2.72
CA ILE A 110 -16.27 -7.09 -2.61
C ILE A 110 -17.34 -6.13 -3.10
N GLY A 111 -17.07 -4.80 -3.08
CA GLY A 111 -18.03 -3.78 -3.49
C GLY A 111 -18.26 -3.76 -5.01
N CYS A 112 -17.19 -3.85 -5.79
CA CYS A 112 -17.28 -3.79 -7.26
C CYS A 112 -17.09 -5.14 -7.96
N SER A 113 -16.58 -6.17 -7.29
CA SER A 113 -16.19 -7.42 -7.96
C SER A 113 -17.17 -8.58 -7.80
N LYS A 114 -17.47 -9.24 -8.92
CA LYS A 114 -18.08 -10.57 -8.95
C LYS A 114 -17.05 -11.70 -8.83
N ASP A 115 -15.76 -11.39 -8.98
CA ASP A 115 -14.66 -12.34 -8.96
C ASP A 115 -14.44 -12.95 -7.55
N PRO A 116 -14.57 -14.28 -7.41
CA PRO A 116 -14.28 -14.98 -6.16
C PRO A 116 -12.84 -14.77 -5.64
N GLU A 117 -11.85 -14.61 -6.51
CA GLU A 117 -10.45 -14.45 -6.08
C GLU A 117 -10.24 -13.16 -5.29
N ARG A 118 -10.80 -12.04 -5.76
CA ARG A 118 -10.78 -10.77 -5.00
C ARG A 118 -11.47 -10.87 -3.65
N LYS A 119 -12.52 -11.70 -3.55
CA LYS A 119 -13.21 -11.96 -2.26
C LYS A 119 -12.33 -12.78 -1.31
N LEU A 120 -11.57 -13.74 -1.81
CA LEU A 120 -10.60 -14.50 -1.01
C LEU A 120 -9.43 -13.62 -0.56
N PHE A 121 -8.95 -12.72 -1.42
CA PHE A 121 -7.98 -11.71 -1.04
C PHE A 121 -8.51 -10.81 0.09
N TYR A 122 -9.75 -10.33 -0.02
CA TYR A 122 -10.36 -9.54 1.06
C TYR A 122 -10.46 -10.30 2.38
N LYS A 123 -10.73 -11.61 2.36
CA LYS A 123 -10.69 -12.44 3.58
C LYS A 123 -9.29 -12.49 4.19
N TRP A 124 -8.22 -12.54 3.39
CA TRP A 124 -6.87 -12.45 3.94
C TRP A 124 -6.62 -11.11 4.64
N VAL A 125 -7.06 -10.00 4.04
CA VAL A 125 -6.97 -8.67 4.68
C VAL A 125 -7.77 -8.62 5.98
N LYS A 126 -9.04 -9.01 5.93
CA LYS A 126 -9.98 -8.88 7.05
C LYS A 126 -9.72 -9.87 8.17
N ASP A 127 -9.51 -11.15 7.84
CA ASP A 127 -9.52 -12.23 8.83
C ASP A 127 -8.10 -12.59 9.31
N TYR A 128 -7.06 -12.09 8.65
CA TYR A 128 -5.66 -12.30 9.05
C TYR A 128 -4.91 -11.00 9.31
N ILE A 129 -4.80 -10.11 8.31
CA ILE A 129 -3.94 -8.92 8.43
C ILE A 129 -4.45 -7.97 9.51
N GLN A 130 -5.73 -7.59 9.48
CA GLN A 130 -6.32 -6.68 10.46
C GLN A 130 -6.18 -7.20 11.91
N PRO A 131 -6.54 -8.46 12.23
CA PRO A 131 -6.31 -9.02 13.56
C PRO A 131 -4.84 -9.03 13.98
N VAL A 132 -3.90 -9.27 13.06
CA VAL A 132 -2.45 -9.19 13.37
C VAL A 132 -2.03 -7.77 13.68
N MET A 133 -2.62 -6.77 13.03
CA MET A 133 -2.34 -5.36 13.31
C MET A 133 -2.88 -4.87 14.65
N GLU A 134 -3.90 -5.54 15.18
CA GLU A 134 -4.47 -5.28 16.52
C GLU A 134 -3.70 -6.02 17.63
N ASP A 135 -2.88 -7.02 17.29
CA ASP A 135 -2.07 -7.81 18.23
C ASP A 135 -0.62 -7.30 18.25
N GLU A 136 -0.29 -6.45 19.24
CA GLU A 136 1.04 -5.85 19.43
C GLU A 136 2.16 -6.91 19.54
N ASP A 137 1.87 -8.09 20.07
CA ASP A 137 2.84 -9.18 20.22
C ASP A 137 3.14 -9.92 18.92
N ARG A 138 2.32 -9.69 17.87
CA ARG A 138 2.45 -10.36 16.57
C ARG A 138 2.84 -9.41 15.45
N CYS A 139 2.41 -8.15 15.49
CA CYS A 139 2.61 -7.22 14.38
C CYS A 139 4.10 -6.96 14.06
N TRP A 140 4.99 -7.02 15.06
CA TRP A 140 6.44 -6.82 14.90
C TRP A 140 7.09 -7.82 13.90
N ARG A 141 6.46 -8.98 13.68
CA ARG A 141 6.94 -9.97 12.69
C ARG A 141 6.79 -9.51 11.26
N HIS A 142 5.95 -8.50 11.03
CA HIS A 142 5.66 -7.93 9.72
C HIS A 142 6.24 -6.52 9.57
N GLU A 143 6.74 -5.95 10.66
CA GLU A 143 7.29 -4.60 10.66
C GLU A 143 8.47 -4.48 9.70
N CYS A 144 8.47 -3.40 8.93
CA CYS A 144 9.47 -3.11 7.93
C CYS A 144 10.81 -2.81 8.59
N VAL A 145 11.87 -3.45 8.12
CA VAL A 145 13.22 -3.10 8.51
C VAL A 145 13.70 -1.89 7.71
N MET A 146 14.61 -1.11 8.30
CA MET A 146 15.21 0.07 7.67
C MET A 146 14.25 1.23 7.41
N MET A 147 13.05 1.22 7.99
CA MET A 147 12.19 2.40 7.99
C MET A 147 12.92 3.58 8.62
N LYS A 148 12.93 4.72 7.92
CA LYS A 148 13.51 5.95 8.43
C LYS A 148 12.41 6.94 8.81
N ARG A 149 11.45 7.15 7.92
CA ARG A 149 10.37 8.12 8.12
C ARG A 149 9.19 7.82 7.22
N ILE A 150 8.00 8.10 7.71
CA ILE A 150 6.77 8.21 6.93
C ILE A 150 6.23 9.61 7.19
N CYS A 151 5.81 10.34 6.17
CA CYS A 151 5.15 11.63 6.35
C CYS A 151 3.79 11.60 5.67
N TYR A 152 2.79 12.08 6.40
CA TYR A 152 1.42 12.20 5.97
C TYR A 152 0.89 13.54 6.46
N ASP A 153 0.57 14.44 5.53
CA ASP A 153 -0.19 15.65 5.81
C ASP A 153 -1.33 15.74 4.78
N PRO A 154 -2.56 15.36 5.17
CA PRO A 154 -3.71 15.39 4.25
C PRO A 154 -4.13 16.80 3.83
N LEU A 155 -3.60 17.84 4.49
CA LEU A 155 -3.93 19.23 4.21
C LEU A 155 -2.83 19.94 3.41
N GLU A 156 -1.68 19.29 3.17
CA GLU A 156 -0.59 19.87 2.38
C GLU A 156 -1.04 20.16 0.95
N LYS A 157 -1.81 19.23 0.35
CA LYS A 157 -2.40 19.40 -0.99
C LYS A 157 -3.63 18.48 -1.18
N PRO A 158 -4.60 18.89 -2.01
CA PRO A 158 -5.73 18.01 -2.36
C PRO A 158 -5.25 16.79 -3.17
N ILE A 159 -5.97 15.68 -3.01
CA ILE A 159 -5.81 14.51 -3.88
C ILE A 159 -6.45 14.79 -5.24
N ASP A 160 -5.65 14.68 -6.30
CA ASP A 160 -6.09 14.84 -7.69
C ASP A 160 -6.20 13.47 -8.37
N ILE A 161 -7.42 13.02 -8.68
CA ILE A 161 -7.65 11.75 -9.39
C ILE A 161 -8.13 12.04 -10.81
N ARG A 162 -7.34 11.66 -11.81
CA ARG A 162 -7.62 11.94 -13.22
C ARG A 162 -7.65 10.67 -14.06
N TYR A 163 -8.78 10.45 -14.72
CA TYR A 163 -8.92 9.43 -15.75
C TYR A 163 -8.55 10.03 -17.11
N ALA A 164 -7.47 9.54 -17.72
CA ALA A 164 -6.95 10.00 -19.00
C ALA A 164 -6.87 8.85 -20.01
N ALA A 165 -6.71 9.21 -21.30
CA ALA A 165 -6.65 8.24 -22.39
C ALA A 165 -5.55 7.19 -22.19
N ASP A 166 -4.43 7.59 -21.61
CA ASP A 166 -3.23 6.79 -21.41
C ASP A 166 -3.12 6.16 -20.01
N GLY A 167 -3.91 6.58 -19.01
CA GLY A 167 -3.87 5.98 -17.68
C GLY A 167 -4.82 6.62 -16.66
N LEU A 168 -4.89 6.00 -15.49
CA LEU A 168 -5.44 6.58 -14.28
C LEU A 168 -4.30 7.17 -13.46
N TYR A 169 -4.42 8.46 -13.16
CA TYR A 169 -3.45 9.23 -12.41
C TYR A 169 -4.02 9.61 -11.05
N ILE A 170 -3.21 9.46 -10.01
CA ILE A 170 -3.46 10.01 -8.69
C ILE A 170 -2.26 10.91 -8.37
N ASN A 171 -2.51 12.22 -8.28
CA ASN A 171 -1.51 13.27 -8.37
C ASN A 171 -0.63 13.07 -9.62
N ASP A 172 0.68 12.97 -9.42
CA ASP A 172 1.68 12.72 -10.47
C ASP A 172 1.97 11.23 -10.69
N THR A 173 1.29 10.34 -9.96
CA THR A 173 1.53 8.89 -10.03
C THR A 173 0.51 8.21 -10.93
N ARG A 174 1.00 7.58 -11.99
CA ARG A 174 0.23 6.65 -12.82
C ARG A 174 0.08 5.30 -12.10
N ILE A 175 -1.17 4.86 -11.90
CA ILE A 175 -1.52 3.68 -11.10
C ILE A 175 -1.63 2.40 -11.96
N ASN A 176 -1.69 2.51 -13.30
CA ASN A 176 -1.91 1.37 -14.20
C ASN A 176 -1.22 1.48 -15.56
#